data_AF-A0A084G0B0-F1
#
_entry.id   AF-A0A084G0B0-F1
#
_cell.length_a   1.000
_cell.length_b   1.000
_cell.length_c   1.000
_cell.angle_alpha   90.00
_cell.angle_beta   90.00
_cell.angle_gamma   90.00
#
_symmetry.space_group_name_H-M   'P 1'
#
loop_
_entity.id
_entity.type
_entity.pdbx_description
1 polymer ?
#
loop_
_entity_poly.entity_id
_entity_poly.type
_entity_poly.pdbx_seq_one_letter_code
_entity_poly.pdbx_strand_id
1 'polypeptide(L)'
;MAEESKNMRENGGILDRVIFSTRTGVSADLAYLDELIASNPRYSKYVPGVGYKAYVGSWEPVKNPDAIYIKIDDDVVFIEDGAIPALVKRLDENPQYFAVSANVVNNPALSWVHYGLGVYEPFWPVSLPFYDSGPLEFSLL
;
A
#
# COMPACT_ATOMS: atom_id res chain seq x y z
N MET A 1 -1.90 11.26 -15.41
CA MET A 1 -0.51 11.70 -15.66
C MET A 1 -0.02 12.76 -14.67
N ALA A 2 -0.74 13.87 -14.39
CA ALA A 2 -0.24 14.91 -13.47
C ALA A 2 -0.37 14.60 -11.96
N GLU A 3 -1.23 13.65 -11.58
CA GLU A 3 -1.55 13.38 -10.17
C GLU A 3 -0.59 12.38 -9.51
N GLU A 4 -0.08 11.41 -10.26
CA GLU A 4 0.77 10.32 -9.75
C GLU A 4 2.18 10.76 -9.32
N SER A 5 2.66 11.91 -9.82
CA SER A 5 4.02 12.40 -9.56
C SER A 5 4.09 13.59 -8.60
N LYS A 6 2.96 14.05 -8.04
CA LYS A 6 2.90 15.21 -7.12
C LYS A 6 3.84 15.07 -5.92
N ASN A 7 4.02 13.84 -5.42
CA ASN A 7 4.88 13.56 -4.26
C ASN A 7 6.37 13.51 -4.59
N MET A 8 6.75 13.59 -5.87
CA MET A 8 8.15 13.64 -6.28
C MET A 8 8.77 14.99 -5.97
N ARG A 9 10.04 14.99 -5.58
CA ARG A 9 10.78 16.20 -5.19
C ARG A 9 10.84 17.26 -6.29
N GLU A 10 10.93 16.83 -7.55
CA GLU A 10 10.92 17.72 -8.72
C GLU A 10 9.59 18.46 -8.91
N ASN A 11 8.51 17.96 -8.29
CA ASN A 11 7.16 18.55 -8.34
C ASN A 11 6.75 19.21 -7.02
N GLY A 12 7.72 19.47 -6.12
CA GLY A 12 7.46 20.09 -4.82
C GLY A 12 7.10 19.11 -3.70
N GLY A 13 7.12 17.79 -3.97
CA GLY A 13 7.01 16.75 -2.96
C GLY A 13 8.35 16.43 -2.28
N ILE A 14 8.45 15.22 -1.69
CA ILE A 14 9.62 14.79 -0.89
C ILE A 14 10.27 13.48 -1.35
N LEU A 15 9.67 12.78 -2.33
CA LEU A 15 10.22 11.52 -2.83
C LEU A 15 11.32 11.79 -3.86
N ASP A 16 12.52 11.27 -3.61
CA ASP A 16 13.62 11.33 -4.58
C ASP A 16 13.51 10.22 -5.65
N ARG A 17 12.99 9.05 -5.29
CA ARG A 17 12.92 7.83 -6.12
C ARG A 17 11.76 6.93 -5.72
N VAL A 18 11.29 6.11 -6.66
CA VAL A 18 10.33 5.02 -6.41
C VAL A 18 10.91 3.71 -6.94
N ILE A 19 10.83 2.66 -6.12
CA ILE A 19 11.29 1.31 -6.47
C ILE A 19 10.09 0.37 -6.34
N PHE A 20 9.59 -0.13 -7.47
CA PHE A 20 8.52 -1.12 -7.52
C PHE A 20 9.10 -2.51 -7.30
N SER A 21 8.75 -3.17 -6.19
CA SER A 21 9.15 -4.56 -5.97
C SER A 21 8.19 -5.51 -6.68
N THR A 22 8.65 -6.18 -7.72
CA THR A 22 7.80 -7.00 -8.58
C THR A 22 7.75 -8.45 -8.12
N ARG A 23 6.55 -8.94 -7.81
CA ARG A 23 6.28 -10.35 -7.45
C ARG A 23 5.07 -10.94 -8.19
N THR A 24 4.91 -10.55 -9.45
CA THR A 24 3.86 -11.09 -10.34
C THR A 24 4.51 -11.71 -11.58
N GLY A 25 3.92 -12.80 -12.07
CA GLY A 25 4.24 -13.40 -13.37
C GLY A 25 3.23 -13.01 -14.45
N VAL A 26 2.22 -12.21 -14.11
CA VAL A 26 1.15 -11.82 -15.02
C VAL A 26 1.70 -10.81 -16.02
N SER A 27 1.69 -11.17 -17.31
CA SER A 27 2.32 -10.36 -18.36
C SER A 27 1.69 -8.97 -18.52
N ALA A 28 0.38 -8.85 -18.27
CA ALA A 28 -0.32 -7.56 -18.34
C ALA A 28 0.17 -6.58 -17.27
N ASP A 29 0.30 -7.04 -16.01
CA ASP A 29 0.82 -6.24 -14.90
C ASP A 29 2.25 -5.77 -15.17
N LEU A 30 3.08 -6.68 -15.71
CA LEU A 30 4.46 -6.38 -16.06
C LEU A 30 4.58 -5.35 -17.18
N ALA A 31 3.72 -5.45 -18.21
CA ALA A 31 3.67 -4.48 -19.30
C ALA A 31 3.24 -3.10 -18.80
N TYR A 32 2.20 -3.04 -17.95
CA TYR A 32 1.77 -1.79 -17.31
C TYR A 32 2.89 -1.18 -16.45
N LEU A 33 3.58 -2.00 -15.65
CA LEU A 33 4.70 -1.53 -14.84
C LEU A 33 5.85 -0.97 -15.69
N ASP A 34 6.13 -1.59 -16.84
CA ASP A 34 7.16 -1.10 -17.77
C ASP A 34 6.77 0.26 -18.38
N GLU A 35 5.51 0.47 -18.73
CA GLU A 35 4.99 1.77 -19.16
C GLU A 35 5.11 2.83 -18.05
N LEU A 36 4.73 2.47 -16.82
CA LEU A 36 4.82 3.36 -15.66
C LEU A 36 6.26 3.77 -15.37
N ILE A 37 7.21 2.84 -15.43
CA ILE A 37 8.64 3.13 -15.24
C ILE A 37 9.18 4.03 -16.36
N ALA A 38 8.76 3.79 -17.60
CA ALA A 38 9.16 4.64 -18.73
C ALA A 38 8.63 6.09 -18.61
N SER A 39 7.55 6.30 -17.84
CA SER A 39 6.94 7.62 -17.65
C SER A 39 7.76 8.56 -16.74
N ASN A 40 8.62 8.04 -15.86
CA ASN A 40 9.44 8.87 -14.97
C ASN A 40 10.83 8.24 -14.74
N PRO A 41 11.95 8.96 -15.02
CA PRO A 41 13.30 8.45 -14.86
C PRO A 41 13.72 8.14 -13.41
N ARG A 42 12.92 8.56 -12.41
CA ARG A 42 13.11 8.26 -10.99
C ARG A 42 12.41 6.96 -10.56
N TYR A 43 11.62 6.36 -11.44
CA TYR A 43 10.93 5.10 -11.21
C TYR A 43 11.81 3.94 -11.68
N SER A 44 11.77 2.83 -10.95
CA SER A 44 12.54 1.64 -11.25
C SER A 44 11.83 0.41 -10.71
N LYS A 45 12.10 -0.77 -11.27
CA LYS A 45 11.64 -2.05 -10.69
C LYS A 45 12.78 -2.84 -10.09
N TYR A 46 12.45 -3.62 -9.08
CA TYR A 46 13.31 -4.61 -8.48
C TYR A 46 12.60 -5.96 -8.42
N VAL A 47 13.22 -6.99 -8.99
CA VAL A 47 12.73 -8.38 -8.90
C VAL A 47 13.49 -9.07 -7.77
N PRO A 48 12.84 -9.46 -6.66
CA PRO A 48 13.49 -10.17 -5.57
C PRO A 48 14.18 -11.46 -6.01
N GLY A 49 15.31 -11.77 -5.38
CA GLY A 49 16.02 -13.02 -5.60
C GLY A 49 15.20 -14.28 -5.28
N VAL A 50 15.67 -15.43 -5.75
CA VAL A 50 15.07 -16.73 -5.43
C VAL A 50 15.40 -17.15 -3.99
N GLY A 51 14.46 -17.83 -3.33
CA GLY A 51 14.69 -18.46 -2.01
C GLY A 51 14.22 -17.66 -0.78
N TYR A 52 13.68 -16.45 -0.96
CA TYR A 52 13.04 -15.74 0.14
C TYR A 52 11.66 -16.30 0.47
N LYS A 53 11.34 -16.38 1.77
CA LYS A 53 9.96 -16.61 2.23
C LYS A 53 9.19 -15.29 2.20
N ALA A 54 7.95 -15.34 1.72
CA ALA A 54 7.02 -14.22 1.73
C ALA A 54 7.66 -12.94 1.15
N TYR A 55 7.55 -11.81 1.87
CA TYR A 55 7.91 -10.50 1.35
C TYR A 55 9.37 -10.07 1.56
N VAL A 56 10.19 -10.88 2.22
CA VAL A 56 11.53 -10.47 2.70
C VAL A 56 12.44 -9.95 1.58
N GLY A 57 12.47 -10.61 0.42
CA GLY A 57 13.29 -10.18 -0.71
C GLY A 57 12.92 -8.81 -1.31
N SER A 58 11.76 -8.24 -0.98
CA SER A 58 11.41 -6.88 -1.41
C SER A 58 12.27 -5.80 -0.76
N TRP A 59 12.98 -6.15 0.32
CA TRP A 59 13.84 -5.24 1.06
C TRP A 59 15.31 -5.28 0.58
N GLU A 60 15.68 -6.17 -0.36
CA GLU A 60 17.04 -6.18 -0.93
C GLU A 60 17.52 -4.85 -1.55
N PRO A 61 16.68 -3.97 -2.16
CA PRO A 61 17.13 -2.68 -2.66
C PRO A 61 17.34 -1.62 -1.55
N VAL A 62 16.95 -1.91 -0.31
CA VAL A 62 17.12 -1.02 0.85
C VAL A 62 18.54 -1.14 1.39
N LYS A 63 19.44 -0.28 0.88
CA LYS A 63 20.90 -0.40 1.13
C LYS A 63 21.57 0.83 1.71
N ASN A 64 21.02 2.02 1.44
CA ASN A 64 21.58 3.27 1.95
C ASN A 64 21.12 3.49 3.41
N PRO A 65 22.01 3.46 4.42
CA PRO A 65 21.64 3.70 5.82
C PRO A 65 21.24 5.15 6.10
N ASP A 66 21.63 6.09 5.24
CA ASP A 66 21.33 7.52 5.40
C ASP A 66 20.02 7.93 4.70
N ALA A 67 19.25 6.96 4.20
CA ALA A 67 17.98 7.20 3.53
C ALA A 67 16.79 6.73 4.35
N ILE A 68 15.70 7.51 4.32
CA ILE A 68 14.39 7.08 4.83
C ILE A 68 13.67 6.32 3.71
N TYR A 69 13.24 5.10 4.00
CA TYR A 69 12.45 4.28 3.08
C TYR A 69 11.00 4.26 3.50
N ILE A 70 10.11 4.44 2.52
CA ILE A 70 8.67 4.42 2.72
C ILE A 70 8.14 3.21 1.96
N LYS A 71 7.57 2.26 2.70
CA LYS A 71 6.93 1.08 2.12
C LYS A 71 5.44 1.34 1.96
N ILE A 72 4.93 1.15 0.75
CA ILE A 72 3.53 1.31 0.38
C ILE A 72 3.10 0.00 -0.30
N ASP A 73 1.97 -0.57 0.11
CA ASP A 73 1.40 -1.76 -0.55
C ASP A 73 0.70 -1.36 -1.86
N ASP A 74 0.61 -2.29 -2.80
CA ASP A 74 0.03 -2.09 -4.13
C ASP A 74 -1.50 -2.00 -4.14
N ASP A 75 -2.15 -2.33 -3.02
CA ASP A 75 -3.60 -2.21 -2.80
C ASP A 75 -4.00 -0.91 -2.06
N VAL A 76 -3.06 0.02 -1.85
CA VAL A 76 -3.35 1.35 -1.30
C VAL A 76 -4.00 2.22 -2.37
N VAL A 77 -5.28 2.54 -2.17
CA VAL A 77 -6.08 3.33 -3.13
C VAL A 77 -6.11 4.84 -2.82
N PHE A 78 -5.71 5.24 -1.62
CA PHE A 78 -5.73 6.63 -1.19
C PHE A 78 -4.64 6.92 -0.17
N ILE A 79 -3.95 8.05 -0.35
CA ILE A 79 -2.98 8.60 0.58
C ILE A 79 -3.33 10.06 0.77
N GLU A 80 -3.55 10.48 2.02
CA GLU A 80 -3.79 11.89 2.34
C GLU A 80 -2.50 12.71 2.06
N ASP A 81 -2.66 13.93 1.53
CA ASP A 81 -1.55 14.77 1.04
C ASP A 81 -0.44 14.99 2.09
N GLY A 82 -0.80 15.13 3.37
CA GLY A 82 0.13 15.32 4.49
C GLY A 82 0.72 14.03 5.08
N ALA A 83 0.24 12.84 4.68
CA ALA A 83 0.62 11.58 5.32
C ALA A 83 2.10 11.24 5.15
N ILE A 84 2.64 11.35 3.93
CA ILE A 84 4.05 11.02 3.64
C ILE A 84 5.00 12.03 4.36
N PRO A 85 4.81 13.37 4.24
CA PRO A 85 5.62 14.32 4.99
C PRO A 85 5.55 14.13 6.51
N ALA A 86 4.38 13.83 7.06
CA ALA A 86 4.21 13.60 8.50
C ALA A 86 4.99 12.36 8.97
N LEU A 87 4.98 11.27 8.20
CA LEU A 87 5.76 10.07 8.50
C LEU A 87 7.26 10.35 8.50
N VAL A 88 7.75 11.00 7.43
CA VAL A 88 9.17 11.34 7.30
C VAL A 88 9.63 12.23 8.44
N LYS A 89 8.88 13.31 8.72
CA LYS A 89 9.16 14.21 9.84
C LYS A 89 9.19 13.48 11.17
N ARG A 90 8.22 12.57 11.42
CA ARG A 90 8.17 11.82 12.68
C ARG A 90 9.40 10.94 12.86
N LEU A 91 9.84 10.23 11.83
CA LEU A 91 11.01 9.36 11.90
C LEU A 91 12.30 10.18 12.06
N ASP A 92 12.45 11.26 11.30
CA ASP A 92 13.61 12.16 11.33
C ASP A 92 13.78 12.84 12.70
N GLU A 93 12.69 13.34 13.29
CA GLU A 93 12.69 13.96 14.62
C GLU A 93 12.85 12.95 15.78
N ASN A 94 12.79 11.64 15.50
CA ASN A 94 12.83 10.58 16.52
C ASN A 94 13.73 9.42 16.06
N PRO A 95 15.05 9.64 15.93
CA PRO A 95 15.99 8.65 15.39
C PRO A 95 16.12 7.38 16.25
N GLN A 96 15.60 7.38 17.48
CA GLN A 96 15.51 6.17 18.31
C GLN A 96 14.48 5.16 17.79
N TYR A 97 13.55 5.57 16.93
CA TYR A 97 12.58 4.66 16.33
C TYR A 97 13.17 3.99 15.09
N PHE A 98 13.07 2.66 15.04
CA PHE A 98 13.44 1.91 13.85
C PHE A 98 12.47 2.15 12.68
N ALA A 99 11.17 2.24 12.96
CA ALA A 99 10.14 2.46 11.96
C ALA A 99 8.92 3.18 12.56
N VAL A 100 8.16 3.86 11.70
CA VAL A 100 6.86 4.46 12.02
C VAL A 100 5.84 4.04 10.97
N SER A 101 4.57 3.92 11.37
CA SER A 101 3.47 3.55 10.47
C SER A 101 2.44 4.67 10.41
N ALA A 102 1.82 4.84 9.24
CA ALA A 102 0.66 5.71 9.12
C ALA A 102 -0.54 5.11 9.85
N ASN A 103 -1.56 5.94 10.02
CA ASN A 103 -2.89 5.49 10.41
C ASN A 103 -3.59 4.83 9.20
N VAL A 104 -3.32 3.55 8.96
CA VAL A 104 -3.84 2.81 7.80
C VAL A 104 -5.23 2.27 8.09
N VAL A 105 -6.25 2.82 7.41
CA VAL A 105 -7.64 2.36 7.50
C VAL A 105 -7.76 0.97 6.85
N ASN A 106 -8.59 0.10 7.43
CA ASN A 106 -8.81 -1.28 6.97
C ASN A 106 -7.56 -2.19 7.06
N ASN A 107 -6.56 -1.80 7.85
CA ASN A 107 -5.44 -2.68 8.19
C ASN A 107 -5.80 -3.60 9.37
N PRO A 108 -5.53 -4.92 9.32
CA PRO A 108 -5.92 -5.85 10.38
C PRO A 108 -5.52 -5.45 11.81
N ALA A 109 -4.37 -4.81 11.99
CA ALA A 109 -3.91 -4.37 13.31
C ALA A 109 -4.65 -3.13 13.81
N LEU A 110 -5.03 -2.22 12.91
CA LEU A 110 -5.69 -0.95 13.26
C LEU A 110 -7.21 -1.04 13.20
N SER A 111 -7.79 -1.99 12.46
CA SER A 111 -9.25 -2.15 12.32
C SER A 111 -9.96 -2.22 13.68
N TRP A 112 -9.40 -2.94 14.66
CA TRP A 112 -10.01 -2.99 16.01
C TRP A 112 -9.97 -1.64 16.73
N VAL A 113 -8.86 -0.91 16.60
CA VAL A 113 -8.70 0.42 17.20
C VAL A 113 -9.66 1.41 16.55
N HIS A 114 -9.75 1.40 15.22
CA HIS A 114 -10.66 2.24 14.45
C HIS A 114 -12.13 1.96 14.78
N TYR A 115 -12.50 0.68 14.93
CA TYR A 115 -13.82 0.29 15.39
C TYR A 115 -14.13 0.88 16.78
N GLY A 116 -13.22 0.72 17.75
CA GLY A 116 -13.40 1.25 19.10
C GLY A 116 -13.46 2.78 19.17
N LEU A 117 -12.88 3.48 18.20
CA LEU A 117 -12.90 4.95 18.08
C LEU A 117 -14.05 5.48 17.22
N GLY A 118 -14.88 4.62 16.61
CA GLY A 118 -15.97 5.03 15.73
C GLY A 118 -15.51 5.65 14.41
N VAL A 119 -14.33 5.27 13.89
CA VAL A 119 -13.75 5.81 12.65
C VAL A 119 -14.54 5.36 11.41
N TYR A 120 -15.17 4.18 11.45
CA TYR A 120 -16.08 3.72 10.42
C TYR A 120 -17.27 3.02 11.04
N GLU A 121 -18.43 3.19 10.41
CA GLU A 121 -19.64 2.45 10.73
C GLU A 121 -19.54 1.05 10.09
N PRO A 122 -19.75 -0.04 10.85
CA PRO A 122 -19.84 -1.36 10.25
C PRO A 122 -20.97 -1.37 9.22
N PHE A 123 -20.71 -1.95 8.04
CA PHE A 123 -21.77 -2.22 7.09
C PHE A 123 -22.75 -3.19 7.74
N TRP A 124 -23.91 -2.68 8.16
CA TRP A 124 -25.00 -3.53 8.57
C TRP A 124 -25.66 -4.05 7.29
N PRO A 125 -25.69 -5.37 7.04
CA PRO A 125 -26.42 -5.88 5.91
C PRO A 125 -27.85 -5.37 6.04
N VAL A 126 -28.31 -4.66 5.00
CA VAL A 126 -29.72 -4.29 4.91
C VAL A 126 -30.50 -5.58 5.04
N SER A 127 -31.36 -5.68 6.06
CA SER A 127 -32.33 -6.75 6.12
C SER A 127 -33.22 -6.58 4.89
N LEU A 128 -32.88 -7.24 3.78
CA LEU A 128 -33.82 -7.40 2.69
C LEU A 128 -35.04 -8.07 3.33
N PRO A 129 -36.26 -7.60 3.06
CA PRO A 129 -37.45 -8.30 3.55
C PRO A 129 -37.30 -9.76 3.12
N PHE A 130 -37.43 -10.68 4.07
CA PHE A 130 -37.43 -12.11 3.80
C PHE A 130 -38.39 -12.34 2.63
N TYR A 131 -37.85 -12.63 1.45
CA TYR A 131 -38.67 -13.22 0.42
C TYR A 131 -38.93 -14.62 0.94
N ASP A 132 -40.19 -14.93 1.23
CA ASP A 132 -40.65 -16.28 1.52
C ASP A 132 -40.53 -17.12 0.24
N SER A 133 -39.28 -17.40 -0.15
CA SER A 133 -39.00 -18.51 -1.04
C SER A 133 -39.18 -19.74 -0.16
N GLY A 134 -40.29 -20.44 -0.36
CA GLY A 134 -40.56 -21.73 0.26
C GLY A 134 -39.35 -22.69 0.22
N PRO A 135 -39.42 -23.81 0.94
CA PRO A 135 -38.26 -24.56 1.41
C PRO A 135 -37.16 -24.72 0.36
N LEU A 136 -35.99 -24.14 0.66
CA LEU A 136 -34.76 -24.33 -0.10
C LEU A 136 -34.32 -25.80 0.05
N GLU A 137 -34.56 -26.61 -0.98
CA GLU A 137 -33.90 -27.91 -1.09
C GLU A 137 -32.43 -27.70 -1.51
N PHE A 138 -31.52 -28.02 -0.58
CA PHE A 138 -30.10 -28.12 -0.88
C PHE A 138 -29.80 -29.54 -1.37
N SER A 139 -29.56 -29.72 -2.67
CA SER A 139 -28.83 -30.89 -3.16
C SER A 139 -27.34 -30.56 -3.23
N LEU A 140 -26.54 -31.26 -2.44
CA LEU A 140 -25.08 -31.25 -2.56
C LEU A 140 -24.68 -31.99 -3.85
N LEU A 141 -23.90 -31.31 -4.70
CA LEU A 141 -22.98 -31.92 -5.65
C LEU A 141 -21.56 -31.63 -5.19
#